data_AF-A0A2V9G260-F1
#
_entry.id   AF-A0A2V9G260-F1
#
_cell.length_a   1.000
_cell.length_b   1.000
_cell.length_c   1.000
_cell.angle_alpha   90.00
_cell.angle_beta   90.00
_cell.angle_gamma   90.00
#
_symmetry.space_group_name_H-M   'P 1'
#
loop_
_entity.id
_entity.type
_entity.pdbx_description
1 polymer ?
#
loop_
_entity_poly.entity_id
_entity_poly.type
_entity_poly.pdbx_seq_one_letter_code
_entity_poly.pdbx_strand_id
1 'polypeptide(L)'
;MDQRVTLSLGPRRSAVALLTVFAAMALSLAAVGLFGLVRYNVAQRTQEIGVRMALGASRRDVLKMVLGEGLQLALFGVGGGLVAAFALTRVMGGLLYGVSATDPLTFAGMAVLLTLVALFASWLPARRATRVDPIVSLRYE
;
A
#
# COMPACT_ATOMS: atom_id res chain seq x y z
N MET A 1 3.22 -35.71 -28.03
CA MET A 1 2.65 -34.34 -27.94
C MET A 1 3.13 -33.61 -26.67
N ASP A 2 3.57 -34.32 -25.63
CA ASP A 2 4.02 -33.71 -24.35
C ASP A 2 5.40 -33.01 -24.40
N GLN A 3 6.25 -33.38 -25.35
CA GLN A 3 7.62 -32.86 -25.45
C GLN A 3 7.70 -31.42 -26.00
N ARG A 4 6.64 -30.90 -26.66
CA ARG A 4 6.57 -29.49 -27.08
C ARG A 4 6.05 -28.55 -25.99
N VAL A 5 5.31 -29.10 -25.03
CA VAL A 5 4.79 -28.37 -23.88
C VAL A 5 5.92 -28.06 -22.89
N THR A 6 6.86 -28.99 -22.68
CA THR A 6 8.02 -28.79 -21.80
C THR A 6 9.03 -27.76 -22.33
N LEU A 7 9.26 -27.69 -23.65
CA LEU A 7 10.17 -26.70 -24.26
C LEU A 7 9.60 -25.28 -24.31
N SER A 8 8.27 -25.12 -24.33
CA SER A 8 7.59 -23.81 -24.35
C SER A 8 7.28 -23.26 -22.96
N LEU A 9 7.27 -24.11 -21.92
CA LEU A 9 7.06 -23.70 -20.53
C LEU A 9 8.31 -23.15 -19.84
N GLY A 10 9.51 -23.54 -20.27
CA GLY A 10 10.78 -23.11 -19.66
C GLY A 10 10.94 -21.57 -19.63
N PRO A 11 10.86 -20.88 -20.79
CA PRO A 11 10.96 -19.42 -20.87
C PRO A 11 9.80 -18.68 -20.20
N ARG A 12 8.58 -19.24 -20.27
CA ARG A 12 7.39 -18.62 -19.66
C ARG A 12 7.43 -18.69 -18.13
N ARG A 13 7.84 -19.83 -17.57
CA ARG A 13 7.93 -20.04 -16.13
C ARG A 13 9.05 -19.20 -15.51
N SER A 14 10.18 -19.03 -16.21
CA SER A 14 11.25 -18.13 -15.76
C SER A 14 10.82 -16.65 -15.80
N ALA A 15 10.12 -16.22 -16.85
CA ALA A 15 9.58 -14.85 -16.94
C ALA A 15 8.58 -14.55 -15.81
N VAL A 16 7.63 -15.46 -15.54
CA VAL A 16 6.68 -15.29 -14.42
C VAL A 16 7.41 -15.27 -13.09
N ALA A 17 8.41 -16.14 -12.87
CA ALA A 17 9.21 -16.13 -11.64
C ALA A 17 9.93 -14.78 -11.44
N LEU A 18 10.58 -14.25 -12.47
CA LEU A 18 11.23 -12.94 -12.40
C LEU A 18 10.23 -11.82 -12.11
N LEU A 19 9.08 -11.80 -12.79
CA LEU A 19 8.02 -10.83 -12.54
C LEU A 19 7.49 -10.92 -11.11
N THR A 20 7.33 -12.13 -10.56
CA THR A 20 6.90 -12.29 -9.15
C THR A 20 7.93 -11.76 -8.17
N VAL A 21 9.23 -11.94 -8.43
CA VAL A 21 10.29 -11.37 -7.58
C VAL A 21 10.28 -9.84 -7.66
N PHE A 22 10.18 -9.27 -8.87
CA PHE A 22 10.08 -7.82 -9.03
C PHE A 22 8.83 -7.24 -8.36
N ALA A 23 7.68 -7.91 -8.50
CA ALA A 23 6.45 -7.49 -7.82
C ALA A 23 6.62 -7.52 -6.29
N ALA A 24 7.25 -8.56 -5.73
CA ALA A 24 7.53 -8.64 -4.30
C ALA A 24 8.49 -7.53 -3.83
N MET A 25 9.53 -7.22 -4.60
CA MET A 25 10.44 -6.11 -4.29
C MET A 25 9.74 -4.76 -4.35
N ALA A 26 8.96 -4.51 -5.40
CA ALA A 26 8.19 -3.27 -5.55
C ALA A 26 7.19 -3.10 -4.40
N LEU A 27 6.49 -4.17 -4.01
CA LEU A 27 5.57 -4.17 -2.89
C LEU A 27 6.28 -3.87 -1.57
N SER A 28 7.47 -4.44 -1.36
CA SER A 28 8.29 -4.20 -0.18
C SER A 28 8.75 -2.74 -0.12
N LEU A 29 9.21 -2.18 -1.25
CA LEU A 29 9.64 -0.78 -1.35
C LEU A 29 8.47 0.18 -1.09
N ALA A 30 7.30 -0.11 -1.66
CA ALA A 30 6.09 0.65 -1.41
C ALA A 30 5.68 0.62 0.07
N ALA A 31 5.74 -0.54 0.72
CA ALA A 31 5.44 -0.69 2.15
C ALA A 31 6.42 0.12 3.02
N VAL A 32 7.72 0.07 2.73
CA VAL A 32 8.75 0.85 3.44
C VAL A 32 8.54 2.35 3.24
N GLY A 33 8.28 2.78 2.01
CA GLY A 33 8.02 4.19 1.69
C GLY A 33 6.78 4.72 2.41
N LEU A 34 5.68 3.97 2.40
CA LEU A 34 4.45 4.33 3.10
C LEU A 34 4.67 4.38 4.63
N PHE A 35 5.37 3.39 5.19
CA PHE A 35 5.73 3.38 6.61
C PHE A 35 6.53 4.64 6.98
N GLY A 36 7.53 5.01 6.17
CA GLY A 36 8.34 6.20 6.37
C GLY A 36 7.52 7.49 6.32
N LEU A 37 6.64 7.61 5.30
CA LEU A 37 5.78 8.77 5.11
C LEU A 37 4.78 8.94 6.26
N VAL A 38 4.08 7.87 6.66
CA VAL A 38 3.13 7.91 7.78
C VAL A 38 3.85 8.22 9.09
N ARG A 39 5.01 7.59 9.33
CA ARG A 39 5.83 7.88 10.51
C ARG A 39 6.25 9.36 10.56
N TYR A 40 6.67 9.92 9.43
CA TYR A 40 7.07 11.32 9.33
C TYR A 40 5.91 12.28 9.61
N ASN A 41 4.74 12.02 9.03
CA ASN A 41 3.53 12.82 9.29
C ASN A 41 3.10 12.76 10.77
N VAL A 42 3.13 11.58 11.39
CA VAL A 42 2.87 11.43 12.83
C VAL A 42 3.88 12.24 13.65
N ALA A 43 5.17 12.19 13.31
CA ALA A 43 6.21 12.91 14.03
C ALA A 43 5.99 14.44 13.98
N GLN A 44 5.62 14.99 12.82
CA GLN A 44 5.29 16.42 12.70
C GLN A 44 4.07 16.82 13.55
N ARG A 45 3.09 15.92 13.72
CA ARG A 45 1.84 16.19 14.46
C ARG A 45 1.88 15.74 15.92
N THR A 46 3.05 15.40 16.46
CA THR A 46 3.20 14.88 17.82
C THR A 46 2.67 15.86 18.88
N GLN A 47 2.90 17.17 18.69
CA GLN A 47 2.38 18.21 19.61
C GLN A 47 0.83 18.25 19.61
N GLU A 48 0.19 18.25 18.44
CA GLU A 48 -1.28 18.23 18.34
C GLU A 48 -1.87 16.96 18.96
N ILE A 49 -1.24 15.81 18.73
CA ILE A 49 -1.63 14.53 19.32
C ILE A 49 -1.49 14.59 20.85
N GLY A 50 -0.42 15.17 21.37
CA GLY A 50 -0.19 15.38 22.80
C GLY A 50 -1.25 16.27 23.45
N VAL A 51 -1.58 17.40 22.81
CA VAL A 51 -2.65 18.30 23.29
C VAL A 51 -4.02 17.62 23.25
N ARG A 52 -4.36 16.90 22.18
CA ARG A 52 -5.62 16.13 22.09
C ARG A 52 -5.72 15.06 23.17
N MET A 53 -4.63 14.34 23.45
CA MET A 53 -4.56 13.34 24.51
C MET A 53 -4.71 13.98 25.90
N ALA A 54 -4.12 15.16 26.13
CA ALA A 54 -4.27 15.92 27.38
C ALA A 54 -5.70 16.43 27.59
N LEU A 55 -6.42 16.75 26.51
CA LEU A 55 -7.84 17.09 26.52
C LEU A 55 -8.78 15.87 26.64
N GLY A 56 -8.24 14.66 26.82
CA GLY A 56 -9.01 13.44 27.06
C GLY A 56 -9.33 12.60 25.83
N ALA A 57 -8.72 12.87 24.66
CA ALA A 57 -8.88 12.01 23.49
C ALA A 57 -8.38 10.60 23.79
N SER A 58 -9.12 9.59 23.33
CA SER A 58 -8.76 8.20 23.56
C SER A 58 -7.64 7.76 22.61
N ARG A 59 -6.84 6.77 23.01
CA ARG A 59 -5.86 6.12 22.12
C ARG A 59 -6.50 5.59 20.83
N ARG A 60 -7.80 5.27 20.83
CA ARG A 60 -8.54 4.82 19.65
C ARG A 60 -8.77 5.95 18.64
N ASP A 61 -8.93 7.19 19.10
CA ASP A 61 -9.16 8.34 18.22
C ASP A 61 -7.87 8.70 17.45
N VAL A 62 -6.73 8.66 18.14
CA VAL A 62 -5.40 8.80 17.51
C VAL A 62 -5.15 7.66 16.52
N LEU A 63 -5.47 6.42 16.90
CA LEU A 63 -5.30 5.27 16.01
C LEU A 63 -6.16 5.39 14.73
N LYS A 64 -7.43 5.77 14.86
CA LYS A 64 -8.35 6.00 13.73
C LYS A 64 -7.86 7.11 12.82
N MET A 65 -7.33 8.19 13.37
CA MET A 65 -6.79 9.31 12.61
C MET A 65 -5.60 8.87 11.74
N VAL A 66 -4.62 8.20 12.33
CA VAL A 66 -3.41 7.77 11.60
C VAL A 66 -3.75 6.67 10.57
N LEU A 67 -4.60 5.72 10.93
CA LEU A 67 -5.08 4.71 9.97
C LEU A 67 -5.92 5.33 8.86
N GLY A 68 -6.71 6.36 9.16
CA GLY A 68 -7.51 7.09 8.19
C GLY A 68 -6.64 7.82 7.15
N GLU A 69 -5.56 8.47 7.59
CA GLU A 69 -4.59 9.08 6.68
C GLU A 69 -3.91 8.03 5.79
N GLY A 70 -3.48 6.92 6.37
CA GLY A 70 -2.90 5.80 5.61
C GLY A 70 -3.87 5.21 4.58
N LEU A 71 -5.14 5.07 4.97
CA LEU A 71 -6.19 4.56 4.10
C LEU A 71 -6.54 5.54 2.97
N GLN A 72 -6.64 6.84 3.26
CA GLN A 72 -6.87 7.85 2.22
C GLN A 72 -5.75 7.83 1.18
N LEU A 73 -4.49 7.79 1.63
CA LEU A 73 -3.34 7.72 0.73
C LEU A 73 -3.40 6.46 -0.15
N ALA A 74 -3.76 5.32 0.45
CA ALA A 74 -3.92 4.06 -0.27
C ALA A 74 -5.04 4.14 -1.31
N LEU A 75 -6.20 4.71 -0.97
CA LEU A 75 -7.34 4.85 -1.89
C LEU A 75 -7.02 5.77 -3.06
N PHE A 76 -6.31 6.88 -2.85
CA PHE A 76 -5.86 7.74 -3.94
C PHE A 76 -4.84 7.03 -4.84
N GLY A 77 -3.88 6.32 -4.25
CA GLY A 77 -2.89 5.55 -5.00
C GLY A 77 -3.51 4.41 -5.82
N VAL A 78 -4.39 3.63 -5.20
CA VAL A 78 -5.13 2.53 -5.85
C VAL A 78 -6.05 3.08 -6.94
N GLY A 79 -6.85 4.11 -6.64
CA GLY A 79 -7.75 4.72 -7.62
C GLY A 79 -6.99 5.26 -8.84
N GLY A 80 -5.92 6.04 -8.61
CA GLY A 80 -5.06 6.54 -9.68
C GLY A 80 -4.38 5.42 -10.47
N GLY A 81 -3.89 4.38 -9.78
CA GLY A 81 -3.28 3.21 -10.40
C GLY A 81 -4.25 2.42 -11.27
N LEU A 82 -5.49 2.21 -10.82
CA LEU A 82 -6.53 1.52 -11.59
C LEU A 82 -6.90 2.29 -12.85
N VAL A 83 -7.05 3.62 -12.76
CA VAL A 83 -7.31 4.49 -13.91
C VAL A 83 -6.16 4.41 -14.93
N ALA A 84 -4.91 4.53 -14.45
CA ALA A 84 -3.73 4.44 -15.31
C ALA A 84 -3.61 3.05 -15.97
N ALA A 85 -3.82 1.98 -15.21
CA ALA A 85 -3.79 0.61 -15.71
C ALA A 85 -4.87 0.40 -16.79
N PHE A 86 -6.11 0.85 -16.54
CA PHE A 86 -7.19 0.73 -17.52
C PHE A 86 -6.91 1.51 -18.81
N ALA A 87 -6.40 2.74 -18.69
CA ALA A 87 -6.01 3.56 -19.83
C ALA A 87 -4.91 2.89 -20.67
N LEU A 88 -3.87 2.37 -20.01
CA LEU A 88 -2.76 1.70 -20.69
C LEU A 88 -3.21 0.41 -21.37
N THR A 89 -4.03 -0.39 -20.68
CA THR A 89 -4.67 -1.58 -21.24
C THR A 89 -5.49 -1.27 -22.48
N ARG A 90 -6.26 -0.16 -22.47
CA ARG A 90 -7.07 0.25 -23.63
C ARG A 90 -6.23 0.59 -24.85
N VAL A 91 -5.09 1.26 -24.63
CA VAL A 91 -4.11 1.58 -25.69
C VAL A 91 -3.47 0.31 -26.23
N MET A 92 -3.08 -0.62 -25.35
CA MET A 92 -2.49 -1.90 -25.77
C MET A 92 -3.48 -2.84 -26.44
N GLY A 93 -4.78 -2.72 -26.17
CA GLY A 93 -5.81 -3.52 -26.84
C GLY A 93 -5.88 -3.32 -28.36
N GLY A 94 -5.33 -2.22 -28.89
CA GLY A 94 -5.14 -2.05 -30.34
C GLY A 94 -3.95 -2.82 -30.91
N LEU A 95 -3.04 -3.28 -30.06
CA LEU A 95 -1.79 -3.98 -30.42
C LEU A 95 -1.81 -5.48 -30.03
N LEU A 96 -2.61 -5.88 -29.03
CA LEU A 96 -2.74 -7.26 -28.55
C LEU A 96 -4.05 -7.89 -29.05
N TYR A 97 -3.96 -8.73 -30.08
CA TYR A 97 -5.06 -9.61 -30.50
C TYR A 97 -5.18 -10.80 -29.51
N GLY A 98 -6.36 -11.01 -28.92
CA GLY A 98 -6.71 -12.26 -28.22
C GLY A 98 -6.38 -12.33 -26.72
N VAL A 99 -5.96 -11.25 -26.06
CA VAL A 99 -5.82 -11.20 -24.59
C VAL A 99 -6.97 -10.39 -24.01
N SER A 100 -7.80 -11.03 -23.18
CA SER A 100 -8.87 -10.37 -22.43
C SER A 100 -8.22 -9.45 -21.39
N ALA A 101 -7.90 -8.22 -21.81
CA ALA A 101 -6.93 -7.37 -21.14
C ALA A 101 -7.46 -6.73 -19.85
N THR A 102 -8.77 -6.82 -19.62
CA THR A 102 -9.48 -6.34 -18.43
C THR A 102 -10.16 -7.51 -17.73
N ASP A 103 -9.41 -8.26 -16.92
CA ASP A 103 -10.00 -9.24 -16.00
C ASP A 103 -10.39 -8.54 -14.68
N PRO A 104 -11.69 -8.34 -14.39
CA PRO A 104 -12.13 -7.63 -13.19
C PRO A 104 -11.62 -8.28 -11.90
N LEU A 105 -11.43 -9.60 -11.89
CA LEU A 105 -10.98 -10.34 -10.73
C LEU A 105 -9.53 -9.98 -10.37
N THR A 106 -8.67 -9.85 -11.38
CA THR A 106 -7.27 -9.45 -11.19
C THR A 106 -7.16 -8.02 -10.68
N PHE A 107 -7.93 -7.08 -11.25
CA PHE A 107 -7.96 -5.67 -10.79
C PHE A 107 -8.49 -5.56 -9.36
N ALA A 108 -9.58 -6.25 -9.04
CA ALA A 108 -10.15 -6.28 -7.68
C ALA A 108 -9.17 -6.91 -6.68
N GLY A 109 -8.53 -8.03 -7.05
CA GLY A 109 -7.51 -8.69 -6.23
C GLY A 109 -6.33 -7.78 -5.91
N MET A 110 -5.81 -7.06 -6.91
CA MET A 110 -4.74 -6.08 -6.71
C MET A 110 -5.17 -4.92 -5.80
N ALA A 111 -6.36 -4.35 -6.01
CA ALA A 111 -6.88 -3.27 -5.18
C ALA A 111 -6.98 -3.69 -3.70
N VAL A 112 -7.51 -4.88 -3.44
CA VAL A 112 -7.61 -5.45 -2.08
C VAL A 112 -6.21 -5.69 -1.50
N LEU A 113 -5.32 -6.34 -2.24
CA LEU A 113 -3.96 -6.65 -1.80
C LEU A 113 -3.18 -5.38 -1.42
N LEU A 114 -3.18 -4.37 -2.28
CA LEU A 114 -2.47 -3.11 -2.05
C LEU A 114 -3.07 -2.34 -0.87
N THR A 115 -4.39 -2.36 -0.71
CA THR A 115 -5.06 -1.74 0.46
C THR A 115 -4.66 -2.45 1.76
N LEU A 116 -4.61 -3.78 1.78
CA LEU A 116 -4.17 -4.55 2.95
C LEU A 116 -2.71 -4.27 3.30
N VAL A 117 -1.83 -4.18 2.30
CA VAL A 117 -0.42 -3.83 2.50
C VAL A 117 -0.29 -2.42 3.09
N ALA A 118 -1.08 -1.47 2.59
CA ALA A 118 -1.08 -0.11 3.10
C ALA A 118 -1.57 -0.03 4.55
N LEU A 119 -2.63 -0.77 4.90
CA LEU A 119 -3.12 -0.90 6.26
C LEU A 119 -2.06 -1.53 7.18
N PHE A 120 -1.39 -2.59 6.72
CA PHE A 120 -0.36 -3.26 7.51
C PHE A 120 0.85 -2.35 7.75
N ALA A 121 1.32 -1.65 6.72
CA ALA A 121 2.42 -0.70 6.83
C ALA A 121 2.09 0.51 7.72
N SER A 122 0.84 0.99 7.72
CA SER A 122 0.38 2.11 8.55
C SER A 122 -0.01 1.71 9.98
N TRP A 123 -0.30 0.43 10.24
CA TRP A 123 -0.68 -0.03 11.58
C TRP A 123 0.43 0.08 12.61
N LEU A 124 1.67 -0.23 12.22
CA LEU A 124 2.84 -0.16 13.10
C LEU A 124 3.14 1.29 13.59
N PRO A 125 3.22 2.32 12.71
CA PRO A 125 3.38 3.71 13.14
C PRO A 125 2.15 4.24 13.86
N ALA A 126 0.93 3.83 13.49
CA ALA A 126 -0.29 4.19 14.22
C ALA A 126 -0.25 3.68 15.67
N ARG A 127 0.17 2.42 15.90
CA ARG A 127 0.39 1.89 17.25
C ARG A 127 1.45 2.67 18.02
N ARG A 128 2.56 3.05 17.38
CA ARG A 128 3.59 3.88 18.02
C ARG A 128 3.06 5.27 18.42
N ALA A 129 2.23 5.90 17.60
CA ALA A 129 1.59 7.18 17.92
C ALA A 129 0.77 7.11 19.22
N THR A 130 0.05 6.01 19.44
CA THR A 130 -0.74 5.81 20.68
C THR A 130 0.09 5.59 21.95
N ARG A 131 1.40 5.32 21.80
CA ARG A 131 2.35 5.13 22.90
C ARG A 131 3.20 6.37 23.17
N VAL A 132 3.01 7.46 22.42
CA VAL A 132 3.64 8.74 22.76
C VAL A 132 3.05 9.19 24.10
N ASP A 133 3.87 9.17 25.14
CA ASP A 133 3.47 9.56 26.48
C ASP A 133 3.28 11.09 26.54
N PRO A 134 2.08 11.59 26.87
CA PRO A 134 1.79 13.03 26.92
C PRO A 134 2.63 13.78 27.97
N ILE A 135 3.23 13.06 28.92
CA ILE A 135 4.11 13.60 29.96
C ILE A 135 5.51 13.98 29.43
N VAL A 136 5.97 13.41 28.31
CA VAL A 136 7.28 13.76 27.72
C VAL A 136 7.18 15.00 26.84
N SER A 137 6.02 15.28 26.24
CA SER A 137 5.81 16.48 25.42
C SER A 137 5.69 17.78 26.23
N LEU A 138 5.42 17.71 27.53
CA LEU A 138 5.31 18.86 28.44
C LEU A 138 6.62 19.18 29.18
N ARG A 139 7.68 18.38 29.00
CA ARG A 139 8.92 18.46 29.78
C ARG A 139 10.11 18.99 28.97
N TYR A 140 9.83 19.53 27.79
CA TYR A 140 10.80 20.24 26.93
C TYR A 140 10.58 21.76 26.93
N GLU A 141 9.87 22.28 27.93
CA GLU A 141 9.86 23.71 28.28
C GLU A 141 10.55 23.89 29.64
#